data_AF-A0A673FRY0-F1
#
_entry.id   AF-A0A673FRY0-F1
#
_cell.length_a   1.000
_cell.length_b   1.000
_cell.length_c   1.000
_cell.angle_alpha   90.00
_cell.angle_beta   90.00
_cell.angle_gamma   90.00
#
_symmetry.space_group_name_H-M   'P 1'
#
loop_
_entity.id
_entity.type
_entity.pdbx_description
1 polymer ?
#
loop_
_entity_poly.entity_id
_entity_poly.type
_entity_poly.pdbx_seq_one_letter_code
_entity_poly.pdbx_strand_id
1 'polypeptide(L)'
;MIFKKASYDPFNYLLTSSFSLFKGRTFMTHATKAIYRWLLSDYVKVRYTKALVSIKLHFQFFLVYKEPFWCYHAGHVLGAAMFMIEIAGVKVGVLLYTGDFSRQEDRHLMAAEIPSVKPDILITESTYGTHIHEKREEREARFCNTVHDIVNREGRCLIPVFALGRAQELLQNLDFSLV
;
A
#
# COMPACT_ATOMS: atom_id res chain seq x y z
N MET A 1 9.61 -14.39 -4.05
CA MET A 1 9.50 -12.93 -3.93
C MET A 1 8.20 -12.57 -3.24
N ILE A 2 8.21 -11.55 -2.38
CA ILE A 2 7.04 -11.14 -1.58
C ILE A 2 6.72 -9.67 -1.91
N PHE A 3 5.47 -9.39 -2.27
CA PHE A 3 4.95 -8.03 -2.48
C PHE A 3 4.16 -7.57 -1.27
N LYS A 4 4.55 -6.41 -0.74
CA LYS A 4 3.95 -5.79 0.44
C LYS A 4 2.63 -5.09 0.16
N LYS A 5 2.53 -4.38 -0.97
CA LYS A 5 1.35 -3.62 -1.41
C LYS A 5 1.38 -3.37 -2.91
N ALA A 6 0.25 -2.96 -3.48
CA ALA A 6 0.22 -2.33 -4.79
C ALA A 6 0.63 -0.85 -4.65
N SER A 7 1.63 -0.41 -5.43
CA SER A 7 2.14 0.96 -5.44
C SER A 7 2.83 1.24 -6.77
N TYR A 8 2.86 2.52 -7.18
CA TYR A 8 3.57 2.99 -8.38
C TYR A 8 5.09 3.05 -8.21
N ASP A 9 5.64 2.54 -7.11
CA ASP A 9 7.08 2.56 -6.86
C ASP A 9 7.88 1.91 -8.00
N PRO A 10 8.94 2.57 -8.53
CA PRO A 10 9.72 2.07 -9.67
C PRO A 10 10.29 0.66 -9.46
N PHE A 11 10.54 0.28 -8.21
CA PHE A 11 11.00 -1.06 -7.83
C PHE A 11 9.98 -2.15 -8.21
N ASN A 12 8.67 -1.88 -8.12
CA ASN A 12 7.64 -2.83 -8.52
C ASN A 12 7.65 -3.08 -10.04
N TYR A 13 8.09 -2.12 -10.85
CA TYR A 13 8.17 -2.23 -12.30
C TYR A 13 9.46 -2.91 -12.79
N LEU A 14 10.61 -2.59 -12.18
CA LEU A 14 11.87 -3.27 -12.48
C LEU A 14 11.74 -4.80 -12.30
N LEU A 15 10.97 -5.20 -11.30
CA LEU A 15 10.62 -6.58 -11.07
C LEU A 15 9.79 -7.16 -12.24
N THR A 16 8.84 -6.43 -12.84
CA THR A 16 8.04 -6.89 -14.00
C THR A 16 8.81 -7.08 -15.29
N SER A 17 9.82 -6.25 -15.57
CA SER A 17 10.69 -6.45 -16.74
C SER A 17 11.71 -7.58 -16.54
N SER A 18 12.21 -7.75 -15.31
CA SER A 18 13.15 -8.83 -14.95
C SER A 18 12.47 -10.15 -14.56
N PHE A 19 11.14 -10.14 -14.42
CA PHE A 19 10.33 -11.31 -14.04
C PHE A 19 10.38 -12.43 -15.07
N SER A 20 10.64 -12.12 -16.34
CA SER A 20 10.83 -13.12 -17.39
C SER A 20 12.00 -14.08 -17.10
N LEU A 21 12.97 -13.65 -16.29
CA LEU A 21 14.14 -14.45 -15.90
C LEU A 21 13.98 -15.11 -14.51
N PHE A 22 13.07 -14.62 -13.67
CA PHE A 22 12.86 -15.15 -12.32
C PHE A 22 11.91 -16.36 -12.34
N LYS A 23 12.42 -17.55 -12.00
CA LYS A 23 11.64 -18.79 -11.95
C LYS A 23 11.05 -19.13 -10.57
N GLY A 24 11.24 -18.27 -9.57
CA GLY A 24 10.77 -18.52 -8.21
C GLY A 24 9.29 -18.18 -8.00
N ARG A 25 8.74 -18.60 -6.84
CA ARG A 25 7.36 -18.27 -6.45
C ARG A 25 7.22 -16.82 -6.02
N THR A 26 6.05 -16.23 -6.29
CA THR A 26 5.70 -14.86 -5.91
C THR A 26 4.46 -14.85 -5.02
N PHE A 27 4.50 -14.05 -3.96
CA PHE A 27 3.43 -13.95 -2.97
C PHE A 27 2.96 -12.51 -2.84
N MET A 28 1.64 -12.32 -2.71
CA MET A 28 0.98 -11.04 -2.48
C MET A 28 -0.40 -11.30 -1.88
N THR A 29 -1.00 -10.30 -1.24
CA THR A 29 -2.38 -10.41 -0.77
C THR A 29 -3.37 -10.45 -1.93
N HIS A 30 -4.57 -10.95 -1.67
CA HIS A 30 -5.63 -11.03 -2.67
C HIS A 30 -5.98 -9.65 -3.25
N ALA A 31 -6.14 -8.64 -2.38
CA ALA A 31 -6.44 -7.28 -2.80
C ALA A 31 -5.29 -6.64 -3.59
N THR A 32 -4.03 -6.81 -3.12
CA THR A 32 -2.86 -6.31 -3.87
C THR A 32 -2.84 -6.89 -5.29
N LYS A 33 -3.09 -8.19 -5.46
CA LYS A 33 -3.15 -8.83 -6.78
C LYS A 33 -4.21 -8.22 -7.69
N ALA A 34 -5.41 -8.03 -7.17
CA ALA A 34 -6.55 -7.51 -7.93
C ALA A 34 -6.25 -6.11 -8.47
N ILE A 35 -5.63 -5.25 -7.64
CA ILE A 35 -5.31 -3.87 -7.98
C ILE A 35 -4.06 -3.78 -8.86
N TYR A 36 -3.03 -4.58 -8.59
CA TYR A 36 -1.72 -4.49 -9.22
C TYR A 36 -1.79 -4.57 -10.75
N ARG A 37 -2.67 -5.44 -11.28
CA ARG A 37 -2.86 -5.56 -12.73
C ARG A 37 -3.31 -4.25 -13.38
N TRP A 38 -4.24 -3.54 -12.75
CA TRP A 38 -4.76 -2.27 -13.25
C TRP A 38 -3.75 -1.15 -13.11
N LEU A 39 -3.10 -1.08 -11.95
CA LEU A 39 -2.06 -0.09 -11.66
C LEU A 39 -0.89 -0.19 -12.64
N LEU A 40 -0.44 -1.41 -12.96
CA LEU A 40 0.60 -1.63 -13.96
C LEU A 40 0.14 -1.26 -15.37
N SER A 41 -1.10 -1.62 -15.74
CA SER A 41 -1.66 -1.27 -17.05
C SER A 41 -1.73 0.24 -17.23
N ASP A 42 -2.17 0.97 -16.19
CA ASP A 42 -2.24 2.42 -16.18
C ASP A 42 -0.84 3.05 -16.30
N TYR A 43 0.11 2.60 -15.46
CA TYR A 43 1.49 3.06 -15.51
C TYR A 43 2.13 2.92 -16.89
N VAL A 44 1.96 1.75 -17.53
CA VAL A 44 2.51 1.50 -18.87
C VAL A 44 1.85 2.39 -19.91
N LYS A 45 0.54 2.63 -19.84
CA LYS A 45 -0.15 3.57 -20.76
C LYS A 45 0.36 5.00 -20.61
N VAL A 46 0.54 5.46 -19.37
CA VAL A 46 1.04 6.82 -19.08
C VAL A 46 2.49 6.98 -19.55
N ARG A 47 3.35 5.98 -19.29
CA ARG A 47 4.79 6.07 -19.61
C ARG A 47 5.09 5.76 -21.09
N TYR A 48 4.33 4.86 -21.70
CA TYR A 48 4.53 4.37 -23.06
C TYR A 48 3.22 4.52 -23.84
N THR A 49 2.96 5.74 -24.31
CA THR A 49 1.72 6.20 -24.97
C THR A 49 1.27 5.42 -26.21
N LYS A 50 2.03 4.44 -26.71
CA LYS A 50 1.72 3.66 -27.93
C LYS A 50 1.91 2.14 -27.80
N ALA A 51 2.33 1.62 -26.65
CA ALA A 51 2.59 0.19 -26.52
C ALA A 51 1.39 -0.51 -25.86
N LEU A 52 0.50 -1.09 -26.66
CA LEU A 52 -0.41 -2.15 -26.22
C LEU A 52 0.41 -3.40 -25.90
N VAL A 53 1.20 -3.34 -24.82
CA VAL A 53 1.86 -4.53 -24.29
C VAL A 53 0.78 -5.33 -23.59
N SER A 54 0.30 -6.40 -24.25
CA SER A 54 -0.46 -7.44 -23.59
C SER A 54 0.45 -8.14 -22.57
N ILE A 55 0.54 -7.60 -21.35
CA ILE A 55 1.31 -8.22 -20.28
C ILE A 55 0.53 -9.45 -19.80
N LYS A 56 0.92 -10.64 -20.28
CA LYS A 56 0.47 -11.91 -19.72
C LYS A 56 1.16 -12.13 -18.37
N LEU A 57 0.57 -11.58 -17.33
CA LEU A 57 1.00 -11.81 -15.96
C LEU A 57 0.55 -13.21 -15.51
N HIS A 58 1.37 -14.22 -15.83
CA HIS A 58 1.24 -15.54 -15.21
C HIS A 58 1.91 -15.50 -13.85
N PHE A 59 1.12 -15.38 -12.78
CA PHE A 59 1.63 -15.75 -11.47
C PHE A 59 0.79 -16.88 -10.89
N GLN A 60 1.47 -17.86 -10.30
CA GLN A 60 0.89 -18.82 -9.36
C GLN A 60 0.90 -18.16 -7.98
N PHE A 61 -0.21 -18.28 -7.25
CA PHE A 61 -0.42 -17.55 -6.00
C PHE A 61 -0.89 -18.47 -4.88
N PHE A 62 -0.43 -18.17 -3.67
CA PHE A 62 -0.87 -18.82 -2.44
C PHE A 62 -1.22 -17.74 -1.42
N LEU A 63 -2.38 -17.85 -0.79
CA LEU A 63 -2.66 -17.12 0.45
C LEU A 63 -1.74 -17.69 1.53
N VAL A 64 -1.04 -16.79 2.20
CA VAL A 64 -0.02 -17.16 3.16
C VAL A 64 -0.58 -16.98 4.56
N TYR A 65 -1.12 -18.08 5.11
CA TYR A 65 -1.50 -18.21 6.51
C TYR A 65 -0.86 -19.44 7.17
N LYS A 66 0.24 -19.94 6.59
CA LYS A 66 0.87 -21.18 7.03
C LYS A 66 2.38 -21.04 7.04
N GLU A 67 2.97 -21.44 8.16
CA GLU A 67 4.40 -21.55 8.36
C GLU A 67 5.14 -22.14 7.15
N PRO A 68 6.34 -21.63 6.81
CA PRO A 68 7.18 -20.72 7.61
C PRO A 68 6.99 -19.22 7.30
N PHE A 69 5.91 -18.82 6.64
CA PHE A 69 5.66 -17.42 6.29
C PHE A 69 4.19 -17.12 6.52
N TRP A 70 3.86 -15.93 7.02
CA TRP A 70 2.49 -15.45 7.19
C TRP A 70 2.47 -13.92 7.18
N CYS A 71 1.28 -13.34 7.11
CA CYS A 71 1.15 -11.89 7.02
C CYS A 71 0.11 -11.32 7.96
N TYR A 72 0.35 -10.07 8.32
CA TYR A 72 -0.49 -9.22 9.16
C TYR A 72 -0.98 -8.02 8.34
N HIS A 73 -2.11 -7.44 8.74
CA HIS A 73 -2.58 -6.20 8.14
C HIS A 73 -1.62 -5.05 8.43
N ALA A 74 -1.22 -4.29 7.40
CA ALA A 74 -0.32 -3.14 7.56
C ALA A 74 -1.05 -1.79 7.66
N GLY A 75 -2.35 -1.73 7.34
CA GLY A 75 -3.17 -0.51 7.49
C GLY A 75 -2.81 0.69 6.60
N HIS A 76 -1.85 0.57 5.69
CA HIS A 76 -1.38 1.69 4.86
C HIS A 76 -2.19 1.92 3.58
N VAL A 77 -2.49 0.85 2.83
CA VAL A 77 -3.40 0.85 1.68
C VAL A 77 -4.17 -0.47 1.65
N LEU A 78 -5.24 -0.53 0.86
CA LEU A 78 -6.00 -1.77 0.69
C LEU A 78 -5.09 -2.91 0.21
N GLY A 79 -5.06 -3.99 0.98
CA GLY A 79 -4.21 -5.15 0.70
C GLY A 79 -2.75 -5.02 1.13
N ALA A 80 -2.35 -3.93 1.79
CA ALA A 80 -1.01 -3.83 2.37
C ALA A 80 -0.82 -4.83 3.50
N ALA A 81 0.34 -5.50 3.51
CA ALA A 81 0.66 -6.55 4.45
C ALA A 81 2.10 -6.46 4.98
N MET A 82 2.22 -6.73 6.27
CA MET A 82 3.50 -6.99 6.93
C MET A 82 3.76 -8.49 6.90
N PHE A 83 4.97 -8.91 6.52
CA PHE A 83 5.31 -10.32 6.36
C PHE A 83 6.20 -10.81 7.48
N MET A 84 5.72 -11.82 8.18
CA MET A 84 6.51 -12.59 9.14
C MET A 84 7.10 -13.80 8.43
N ILE A 85 8.40 -14.03 8.63
CA ILE A 85 9.16 -15.04 7.94
C ILE A 85 10.01 -15.78 8.97
N GLU A 86 9.74 -17.07 9.14
CA GLU A 86 10.60 -17.98 9.87
C GLU A 86 11.68 -18.53 8.92
N ILE A 87 12.95 -18.41 9.30
CA ILE A 87 14.07 -18.89 8.49
C ILE A 87 14.79 -20.00 9.24
N ALA A 88 14.48 -21.25 8.87
CA ALA A 88 15.13 -22.42 9.45
C ALA A 88 16.66 -22.35 9.30
N GLY A 89 17.39 -22.57 10.40
CA GLY A 89 18.85 -22.57 10.43
C GLY A 89 19.52 -21.21 10.69
N VAL A 90 18.76 -20.14 10.88
CA VAL A 90 19.29 -18.84 11.34
C VAL A 90 19.17 -18.79 12.87
N LYS A 91 20.20 -18.30 13.59
CA LYS A 91 20.16 -18.08 15.05
C LYS A 91 19.00 -17.17 15.49
N VAL A 92 18.51 -16.39 14.54
CA VAL A 92 17.49 -15.35 14.61
C VAL A 92 16.30 -15.97 13.88
N GLY A 93 15.36 -16.55 14.63
CA GLY A 93 14.39 -17.51 14.12
C GLY A 93 13.29 -16.85 13.29
N VAL A 94 12.94 -15.60 13.62
CA VAL A 94 11.77 -14.93 13.04
C VAL A 94 12.08 -13.48 12.64
N LEU A 95 11.79 -13.14 11.38
CA LEU A 95 11.93 -11.80 10.81
C LEU A 95 10.56 -11.20 10.47
N LEU A 96 10.32 -9.96 10.88
CA LEU A 96 9.18 -9.16 10.43
C LEU A 96 9.64 -8.10 9.43
N TYR A 97 9.03 -8.11 8.24
CA TYR A 97 9.15 -7.02 7.28
C TYR A 97 7.84 -6.25 7.17
N THR A 98 7.81 -5.01 7.66
CA THR A 98 6.56 -4.23 7.71
C THR A 98 6.14 -3.72 6.33
N GLY A 99 7.10 -3.34 5.49
CA GLY A 99 6.78 -2.43 4.39
C GLY A 99 6.24 -1.10 4.92
N ASP A 100 5.37 -0.48 4.13
CA ASP A 100 4.70 0.75 4.51
C ASP A 100 3.48 0.37 5.37
N PHE A 101 3.40 0.90 6.59
CA PHE A 101 2.37 0.59 7.56
C PHE A 101 1.83 1.86 8.23
N SER A 102 0.57 1.81 8.67
CA SER A 102 -0.06 2.89 9.45
C SER A 102 -0.70 2.28 10.67
N ARG A 103 -0.39 2.82 11.85
CA ARG A 103 -1.08 2.47 13.11
C ARG A 103 -2.27 3.38 13.41
N GLN A 104 -2.50 4.38 12.57
CA GLN A 104 -3.67 5.23 12.66
C GLN A 104 -4.83 4.52 11.97
N GLU A 105 -5.95 4.38 12.67
CA GLU A 105 -7.18 3.88 12.07
C GLU A 105 -7.70 4.90 11.04
N ASP A 106 -8.03 4.40 9.86
CA ASP A 106 -8.69 5.14 8.81
C ASP A 106 -10.12 4.61 8.67
N ARG A 107 -11.05 5.43 8.17
CA ARG A 107 -12.45 5.04 7.97
C ARG A 107 -12.63 3.82 7.04
N HIS A 108 -11.64 3.56 6.18
CA HIS A 108 -11.67 2.50 5.17
C HIS A 108 -10.59 1.42 5.37
N LEU A 109 -9.68 1.58 6.35
CA LEU A 109 -8.60 0.65 6.64
C LEU A 109 -8.40 0.49 8.15
N MET A 110 -8.28 -0.76 8.59
CA MET A 110 -7.86 -1.06 9.96
C MET A 110 -6.40 -0.64 10.15
N ALA A 111 -6.05 -0.27 11.38
CA ALA A 111 -4.65 -0.02 11.76
C ALA A 111 -3.78 -1.28 11.57
N ALA A 112 -2.47 -1.07 11.47
CA ALA A 112 -1.51 -2.16 11.43
C ALA A 112 -1.63 -3.02 12.68
N GLU A 113 -1.73 -4.34 12.46
CA GLU A 113 -1.83 -5.31 13.54
C GLU A 113 -0.53 -5.38 14.34
N ILE A 114 -0.65 -5.65 15.63
CA ILE A 114 0.51 -5.96 16.46
C ILE A 114 0.75 -7.47 16.35
N PRO A 115 1.92 -7.91 15.86
CA PRO A 115 2.23 -9.33 15.77
C PRO A 115 2.11 -10.04 17.13
N SER A 116 1.45 -11.19 17.14
CA SER A 116 1.35 -12.07 18.32
C SER A 116 2.69 -12.71 18.69
N VAL A 117 3.58 -12.87 17.72
CA VAL A 117 4.93 -13.40 17.89
C VAL A 117 5.93 -12.25 17.83
N LYS A 118 6.84 -12.18 18.81
CA LYS A 118 7.91 -11.18 18.83
C LYS A 118 8.95 -11.52 17.75
N PRO A 119 9.20 -10.65 16.77
CA PRO A 119 10.26 -10.89 15.80
C PRO A 119 11.62 -10.66 16.44
N ASP A 120 12.60 -11.43 16.00
CA ASP A 120 13.99 -11.24 16.37
C ASP A 120 14.65 -10.15 15.50
N ILE A 121 14.25 -10.04 14.23
CA ILE A 121 14.66 -8.97 13.32
C ILE A 121 13.42 -8.19 12.86
N LEU A 122 13.48 -6.88 12.98
CA LEU A 122 12.50 -5.96 12.41
C LEU A 122 13.13 -5.18 11.26
N ILE A 123 12.59 -5.37 10.05
CA ILE A 123 12.83 -4.47 8.93
C ILE A 123 11.61 -3.57 8.81
N THR A 124 11.78 -2.28 9.06
CA THR A 124 10.69 -1.31 9.05
C THR A 124 11.00 -0.11 8.15
N GLU A 125 9.95 0.57 7.71
CA GLU A 125 10.09 1.83 7.01
C GLU A 125 10.51 2.96 7.96
N SER A 126 11.00 4.06 7.39
CA SER A 126 11.38 5.26 8.13
C SER A 126 10.88 6.53 7.44
N THR A 127 9.75 6.45 6.73
CA THR A 127 9.24 7.51 5.85
C THR A 127 9.12 8.87 6.55
N TYR A 128 8.64 8.89 7.79
CA TYR A 128 8.49 10.12 8.56
C TYR A 128 9.58 10.34 9.61
N GLY A 129 10.37 9.31 9.98
CA GLY A 129 11.47 9.43 10.94
C GLY A 129 11.09 10.14 12.24
N THR A 130 11.44 11.41 12.36
CA THR A 130 11.18 12.27 13.54
C THR A 130 9.99 13.23 13.37
N HIS A 131 9.29 13.19 12.23
CA HIS A 131 8.13 14.05 12.00
C HIS A 131 6.94 13.61 12.84
N ILE A 132 6.30 14.58 13.48
CA ILE A 132 5.09 14.38 14.27
C ILE A 132 3.90 14.87 13.43
N HIS A 133 2.89 14.02 13.31
CA HIS A 133 1.66 14.39 12.64
C HIS A 133 0.72 15.13 13.61
N GLU A 134 0.08 16.18 13.09
CA GLU A 134 -1.09 16.78 13.74
C GLU A 134 -2.21 15.75 13.89
N LYS A 135 -3.11 16.01 14.83
CA LYS A 135 -4.24 15.12 15.09
C LYS A 135 -5.12 14.98 13.85
N ARG A 136 -5.75 13.81 13.69
CA ARG A 136 -6.58 13.49 12.53
C ARG A 136 -7.67 14.53 12.35
N GLU A 137 -8.36 14.83 13.44
CA GLU A 137 -9.54 15.66 13.49
C GLU A 137 -9.21 17.10 13.06
N GLU A 138 -8.05 17.60 13.50
CA GLU A 138 -7.54 18.92 13.13
C GLU A 138 -7.18 18.99 11.63
N ARG A 139 -6.53 17.95 11.10
CA ARG A 139 -6.20 17.87 9.66
C ARG A 139 -7.46 17.78 8.80
N GLU A 140 -8.42 16.95 9.19
CA GLU A 140 -9.70 16.80 8.47
C GLU A 140 -10.50 18.10 8.49
N ALA A 141 -10.66 18.73 9.65
CA ALA A 141 -11.36 20.00 9.77
C ALA A 141 -10.70 21.10 8.93
N ARG A 142 -9.37 21.22 9.00
CA ARG A 142 -8.63 22.21 8.19
C ARG A 142 -8.80 21.95 6.70
N PHE A 143 -8.74 20.69 6.27
CA PHE A 143 -8.96 20.33 4.87
C PHE A 143 -10.37 20.69 4.40
N CYS A 144 -11.41 20.29 5.13
CA CYS A 144 -12.79 20.59 4.78
C CYS A 144 -13.07 22.09 4.76
N ASN A 145 -12.59 22.85 5.75
CA ASN A 145 -12.73 24.31 5.78
C ASN A 145 -12.07 24.96 4.55
N THR A 146 -10.86 24.51 4.19
CA THR A 146 -10.15 25.04 3.01
C THR A 146 -10.93 24.79 1.72
N VAL A 147 -11.50 23.60 1.57
CA VAL A 147 -12.33 23.25 0.40
C VAL A 147 -13.60 24.09 0.38
N HIS A 148 -14.29 24.21 1.51
CA HIS A 148 -15.50 25.01 1.67
C HIS A 148 -15.27 26.49 1.32
N ASP A 149 -14.19 27.08 1.81
CA ASP A 149 -13.83 28.47 1.51
C ASP A 149 -13.55 28.70 0.01
N ILE A 150 -12.89 27.74 -0.66
CA ILE A 150 -12.63 27.81 -2.11
C ILE A 150 -13.94 27.74 -2.90
N VAL A 151 -14.86 26.84 -2.53
CA VAL A 151 -16.13 26.66 -3.22
C VAL A 151 -17.07 27.85 -3.00
N ASN A 152 -17.10 28.42 -1.79
CA ASN A 152 -17.95 29.58 -1.47
C ASN A 152 -17.57 30.86 -2.23
N ARG A 153 -16.31 31.00 -2.64
CA ARG A 153 -15.87 32.09 -3.54
C ARG A 153 -15.93 31.70 -5.02
N GLU A 154 -16.71 30.68 -5.36
CA GLU A 154 -16.91 30.14 -6.72
C GLU A 154 -15.61 29.65 -7.39
N GLY A 155 -14.61 29.29 -6.59
CA GLY A 155 -13.34 28.74 -7.04
C GLY A 155 -13.41 27.25 -7.35
N ARG A 156 -12.35 26.73 -7.97
CA ARG A 156 -12.20 25.29 -8.25
C ARG A 156 -11.07 24.71 -7.40
N CYS A 157 -11.35 23.61 -6.69
CA CYS A 157 -10.34 22.89 -5.91
C CYS A 157 -9.73 21.77 -6.76
N LEU A 158 -8.41 21.83 -6.99
CA LEU A 158 -7.65 20.76 -7.63
C LEU A 158 -6.80 20.05 -6.57
N ILE A 159 -7.06 18.77 -6.33
CA ILE A 159 -6.38 17.98 -5.30
C ILE A 159 -5.61 16.84 -5.99
N PRO A 160 -4.28 16.97 -6.18
CA PRO A 160 -3.48 15.89 -6.73
C PRO A 160 -3.32 14.79 -5.69
N VAL A 161 -3.75 13.58 -6.03
CA VAL A 161 -3.64 12.41 -5.15
C VAL A 161 -3.42 11.16 -5.99
N PHE A 162 -2.71 10.18 -5.45
CA PHE A 162 -2.56 8.88 -6.11
C PHE A 162 -3.90 8.15 -6.18
N ALA A 163 -4.10 7.38 -7.26
CA ALA A 163 -5.34 6.62 -7.48
C ALA A 163 -5.65 5.56 -6.38
N LEU A 164 -4.63 5.13 -5.64
CA LEU A 164 -4.76 4.20 -4.52
C LEU A 164 -4.16 4.78 -3.24
N GLY A 165 -4.91 4.71 -2.14
CA GLY A 165 -4.48 5.10 -0.81
C GLY A 165 -5.30 6.28 -0.30
N ARG A 166 -4.69 7.47 -0.21
CA ARG A 166 -5.33 8.64 0.40
C ARG A 166 -6.52 9.20 -0.40
N ALA A 167 -6.66 8.88 -1.69
CA ALA A 167 -7.80 9.33 -2.48
C ALA A 167 -9.14 8.82 -1.93
N GLN A 168 -9.19 7.53 -1.53
CA GLN A 168 -10.39 6.90 -0.99
C GLN A 168 -10.83 7.58 0.32
N GLU A 169 -9.86 7.94 1.16
CA GLU A 169 -10.10 8.66 2.41
C GLU A 169 -10.63 10.08 2.18
N LEU A 170 -10.01 10.82 1.26
CA LEU A 170 -10.42 12.18 0.94
C LEU A 170 -11.85 12.23 0.39
N LEU A 171 -12.22 11.28 -0.46
CA LEU A 171 -13.59 11.16 -0.98
C LEU A 171 -14.60 10.99 0.16
N GLN A 172 -14.32 10.11 1.13
CA GLN A 172 -15.19 9.93 2.29
C GLN A 172 -15.29 11.21 3.13
N ASN A 173 -14.17 11.88 3.39
CA ASN A 173 -14.18 13.11 4.18
C ASN A 173 -15.01 14.22 3.54
N LEU A 174 -14.98 14.34 2.21
CA LEU A 174 -15.79 15.31 1.47
C LEU A 174 -17.28 14.92 1.45
N ASP A 175 -17.60 13.64 1.24
CA ASP A 175 -18.98 13.15 1.17
C ASP A 175 -19.73 13.37 2.50
N PHE A 176 -19.07 13.13 3.64
CA PHE A 176 -19.67 13.34 4.96
C PHE A 176 -19.74 14.80 5.41
N SER A 177 -18.94 15.71 4.82
CA SER A 177 -18.81 17.10 5.29
C SER A 177 -19.53 18.11 4.40
N LEU A 178 -20.03 17.70 3.23
CA LEU A 178 -20.71 18.57 2.25
C LEU A 178 -22.23 18.33 2.19
N VAL A 179 -22.79 17.60 3.17
CA VAL A 179 -24.24 17.48 3.43
C VAL A 179 -24.59 18.34 4.64
#